data_AF-A0A379XSJ2-F1
#
_entry.id   AF-A0A379XSJ2-F1
#
_cell.length_a   1.000
_cell.length_b   1.000
_cell.length_c   1.000
_cell.angle_alpha   90.00
_cell.angle_beta   90.00
_cell.angle_gamma   90.00
#
_symmetry.space_group_name_H-M   'P 1'
#
loop_
_entity.id
_entity.type
_entity.pdbx_description
1 polymer ?
#
loop_
_entity_poly.entity_id
_entity_poly.type
_entity_poly.pdbx_seq_one_letter_code
_entity_poly.pdbx_strand_id
1 'polypeptide(L)'
;MILTGLSLFPDLTWEVMENSKYHFIETVKKMVIDRSEQELIPVIPSEETVAMPGMQPGKPVLEKISRGFLQDGRIFEYSRNTFKSDDYKFTLVAKRRH
;
A
#
# COMPACT_ATOMS: atom_id res chain seq x y z
N MET A 1 -3.69 -1.37 6.91
CA MET A 1 -2.44 -1.65 7.65
C MET A 1 -1.25 -1.62 6.70
N ILE A 2 -0.23 -0.81 7.01
CA ILE A 2 1.05 -0.76 6.27
C ILE A 2 2.12 -1.36 7.17
N LEU A 3 2.76 -2.44 6.71
CA LEU A 3 3.93 -3.05 7.33
C LEU A 3 5.14 -2.67 6.49
N THR A 4 5.93 -1.74 7.00
CA THR A 4 7.26 -1.47 6.45
C THR A 4 8.25 -2.39 7.15
N GLY A 5 9.20 -2.98 6.42
CA GLY A 5 10.19 -3.89 7.02
C GLY A 5 11.04 -3.17 8.07
N LEU A 6 10.64 -3.25 9.34
CA LEU A 6 11.35 -2.60 10.46
C LEU A 6 12.80 -3.09 10.61
N SER A 7 13.08 -4.32 10.18
CA SER A 7 14.45 -4.84 10.08
C SER A 7 15.30 -4.11 9.04
N LEU A 8 14.68 -3.55 8.00
CA LEU A 8 15.35 -2.77 6.95
C LEU A 8 15.45 -1.28 7.31
N PHE A 9 14.52 -0.77 8.12
CA PHE A 9 14.43 0.63 8.52
C PHE A 9 14.19 0.77 10.02
N PRO A 10 15.16 0.37 10.87
CA PRO A 10 15.00 0.43 12.33
C PRO A 10 14.90 1.87 12.87
N ASP A 11 15.34 2.85 12.07
CA ASP A 11 15.30 4.28 12.33
C ASP A 11 14.12 4.99 11.63
N LEU A 12 13.11 4.24 11.19
CA LEU A 12 11.90 4.82 10.62
C LEU A 12 11.11 5.55 11.71
N THR A 13 11.11 6.88 11.67
CA THR A 13 10.40 7.73 12.63
C THR A 13 8.98 8.09 12.14
N TRP A 14 8.15 8.57 13.07
CA TRP A 14 6.81 9.10 12.74
C TRP A 14 6.88 10.26 11.74
N GLU A 15 7.83 11.17 11.92
CA GLU A 15 8.05 12.31 11.02
C GLU A 15 8.35 11.88 9.57
N VAL A 16 9.11 10.80 9.38
CA VAL A 16 9.36 10.23 8.06
C VAL A 16 8.07 9.67 7.44
N MET A 17 7.19 9.08 8.26
CA MET A 17 5.91 8.51 7.82
C MET A 17 4.86 9.56 7.47
N GLU A 18 4.87 10.73 8.11
CA GLU A 18 3.99 11.86 7.77
C GLU A 18 4.35 12.53 6.45
N ASN A 19 5.61 12.44 6.04
CA ASN A 19 6.09 13.02 4.79
C ASN A 19 6.00 12.01 3.64
N SER A 20 7.13 11.39 3.28
CA SER A 20 7.20 10.43 2.20
C SER A 20 8.17 9.31 2.55
N LYS A 21 7.60 8.16 2.89
CA LYS A 21 8.35 6.93 3.09
C LYS A 21 9.24 6.57 1.89
N TYR A 22 8.74 6.77 0.67
CA TYR A 22 9.51 6.48 -0.55
C TYR A 22 10.75 7.38 -0.66
N HIS A 23 10.59 8.66 -0.35
CA HIS A 23 11.72 9.60 -0.32
C HIS A 23 12.80 9.15 0.67
N PHE A 24 12.41 8.68 1.85
CA PHE A 24 13.36 8.17 2.84
C PHE A 24 14.14 6.96 2.31
N ILE A 25 13.46 6.01 1.66
CA ILE A 25 14.10 4.80 1.11
C ILE A 25 15.10 5.16 0.00
N GLU A 26 14.69 6.00 -0.94
CA GLU A 26 15.53 6.31 -2.12
C GLU A 26 16.60 7.35 -1.81
N THR A 27 16.24 8.41 -1.09
CA THR A 27 17.11 9.57 -0.91
C THR A 27 17.95 9.48 0.36
N VAL A 28 17.39 8.99 1.46
CA VAL A 28 18.12 8.90 2.75
C VAL A 28 18.87 7.57 2.85
N LYS A 29 18.18 6.44 2.60
CA LYS A 29 18.79 5.11 2.65
C LYS A 29 19.58 4.72 1.40
N LYS A 30 19.48 5.51 0.32
CA LYS A 30 20.17 5.27 -0.96
C LYS A 30 19.86 3.89 -1.54
N MET A 31 18.66 3.37 -1.30
CA MET A 31 18.20 2.10 -1.86
C MET A 31 17.38 2.36 -3.13
N VAL A 32 17.40 1.42 -4.07
CA VAL A 32 16.66 1.54 -5.33
C VAL A 32 15.40 0.69 -5.26
N ILE A 33 14.24 1.33 -5.44
CA ILE A 33 12.96 0.65 -5.57
C ILE A 33 12.85 0.11 -7.00
N ASP A 34 12.54 -1.18 -7.13
CA ASP A 34 12.41 -1.85 -8.42
C ASP A 34 10.97 -1.79 -8.92
N ARG A 35 10.04 -2.34 -8.14
CA ARG A 35 8.64 -2.46 -8.54
C ARG A 35 7.68 -2.49 -7.36
N SER A 36 6.42 -2.19 -7.65
CA SER A 36 5.28 -2.39 -6.76
C SER A 36 4.30 -3.35 -7.43
N GLU A 37 4.03 -4.48 -6.77
CA GLU A 37 3.01 -5.43 -7.18
C GLU A 37 1.72 -5.11 -6.41
N GLN A 38 0.61 -4.98 -7.13
CA GLN A 38 -0.66 -4.54 -6.56
C GLN A 38 -1.79 -5.47 -6.95
N GLU A 39 -2.60 -5.85 -5.97
CA GLU A 39 -3.80 -6.66 -6.14
C GLU A 39 -5.00 -5.85 -5.64
N LEU A 40 -6.07 -5.81 -6.43
CA LEU A 40 -7.32 -5.12 -6.12
C LEU A 40 -8.43 -6.17 -6.01
N ILE A 41 -9.03 -6.31 -4.83
CA ILE A 41 -9.96 -7.37 -4.50
C ILE A 41 -11.25 -6.74 -3.95
N PRO A 42 -12.42 -7.00 -4.55
CA PRO A 42 -13.69 -6.63 -3.93
C PRO A 42 -13.96 -7.56 -2.75
N VAL A 43 -14.25 -6.99 -1.58
CA VAL A 43 -14.53 -7.75 -0.35
C VAL A 43 -15.74 -7.18 0.37
N ILE A 44 -16.46 -8.04 1.10
CA ILE A 44 -17.42 -7.58 2.11
C ILE A 44 -16.60 -7.17 3.34
N PRO A 45 -16.78 -5.95 3.88
CA PRO A 45 -15.97 -5.47 4.99
C PRO A 45 -16.18 -6.35 6.24
N SER A 46 -15.09 -6.64 6.94
CA SER A 46 -15.13 -7.30 8.25
C SER A 46 -15.77 -6.39 9.30
N GLU A 47 -16.18 -6.94 10.44
CA GLU A 47 -16.71 -6.15 11.56
C GLU A 47 -15.75 -5.04 12.01
N GLU A 48 -14.45 -5.35 12.08
CA GLU A 48 -13.39 -4.36 12.39
C GLU A 48 -13.36 -3.22 11.36
N THR A 49 -13.50 -3.55 10.08
CA THR A 49 -13.55 -2.55 9.00
C THR A 49 -14.83 -1.70 9.12
N VAL A 50 -15.97 -2.32 9.42
CA VAL A 50 -17.25 -1.61 9.61
C VAL A 50 -17.19 -0.64 10.79
N ALA A 51 -16.40 -0.94 11.83
CA ALA A 51 -16.18 -0.03 12.95
C ALA A 51 -15.36 1.23 12.58
N MET A 52 -14.71 1.26 11.40
CA MET A 52 -13.97 2.43 10.95
C MET A 52 -14.92 3.56 10.48
N PRO A 53 -14.54 4.84 10.66
CA PRO A 53 -15.40 5.97 10.32
C PRO A 53 -15.94 5.97 8.88
N GLY A 54 -17.27 5.97 8.80
CA GLY A 54 -18.03 6.06 7.55
C GLY A 54 -17.98 4.80 6.68
N MET A 55 -17.62 3.63 7.24
CA MET A 55 -17.84 2.34 6.60
C MET A 55 -19.28 1.85 6.84
N GLN A 56 -19.82 1.06 5.91
CA GLN A 56 -21.18 0.51 6.01
C GLN A 56 -21.14 -1.02 6.00
N PRO A 57 -21.87 -1.69 6.91
CA PRO A 57 -21.96 -3.15 6.91
C PRO A 57 -22.63 -3.65 5.63
N GLY A 58 -22.14 -4.77 5.09
CA GLY A 58 -22.71 -5.43 3.91
C GLY A 58 -22.47 -4.71 2.58
N LYS A 59 -21.95 -3.47 2.58
CA LYS A 59 -21.59 -2.76 1.35
C LYS A 59 -20.18 -3.20 0.88
N PRO A 60 -20.01 -3.70 -0.36
CA PRO A 60 -18.70 -4.09 -0.85
C PRO A 60 -17.71 -2.92 -0.81
N VAL A 61 -16.50 -3.21 -0.36
CA VAL A 61 -15.34 -2.30 -0.36
C VAL A 61 -14.26 -2.89 -1.27
N LEU A 62 -13.32 -2.05 -1.69
CA LEU A 62 -12.16 -2.53 -2.44
C LEU A 62 -10.95 -2.63 -1.53
N GLU A 63 -10.39 -3.83 -1.40
CA GLU A 63 -9.10 -4.04 -0.77
C GLU A 63 -8.00 -3.91 -1.82
N LYS A 64 -6.99 -3.09 -1.51
CA LYS A 64 -5.73 -3.02 -2.25
C LYS A 64 -4.63 -3.61 -1.42
N ILE A 65 -4.05 -4.71 -1.89
CA ILE A 65 -2.82 -5.27 -1.35
C ILE A 65 -1.67 -4.77 -2.20
N SER A 66 -0.60 -4.27 -1.59
CA SER A 66 0.60 -3.81 -2.30
C SER A 66 1.86 -4.39 -1.66
N ARG A 67 2.77 -4.86 -2.51
CA ARG A 67 4.09 -5.36 -2.14
C ARG A 67 5.14 -4.57 -2.89
N GLY A 68 6.07 -3.95 -2.18
CA GLY A 68 7.16 -3.18 -2.76
C GLY A 68 8.48 -3.92 -2.68
N PHE A 69 9.21 -3.96 -3.79
CA PHE A 69 10.48 -4.67 -3.93
C PHE A 69 11.61 -3.68 -4.21
N LEU A 70 12.76 -3.95 -3.59
CA LEU A 70 14.03 -3.30 -3.93
C LEU A 70 14.68 -4.03 -5.11
N GLN A 71 15.65 -3.39 -5.76
CA GLN A 71 16.40 -3.96 -6.88
C GLN A 71 17.16 -5.25 -6.53
N ASP A 72 17.51 -5.45 -5.26
CA ASP A 72 18.13 -6.68 -4.76
C ASP A 72 17.11 -7.81 -4.44
N GLY A 73 15.83 -7.59 -4.74
CA GLY A 73 14.75 -8.55 -4.54
C GLY A 73 14.12 -8.56 -3.15
N ARG A 74 14.66 -7.80 -2.19
CA ARG A 74 14.05 -7.71 -0.84
C ARG A 74 12.71 -6.99 -0.89
N ILE A 75 11.75 -7.50 -0.12
CA ILE A 75 10.48 -6.81 0.12
C ILE A 75 10.70 -5.75 1.18
N PHE A 76 10.45 -4.49 0.86
CA PHE A 76 10.58 -3.39 1.80
C PHE A 76 9.24 -2.95 2.41
N GLU A 77 8.13 -3.27 1.74
CA GLU A 77 6.79 -2.97 2.22
C GLU A 77 5.77 -4.06 1.86
N TYR A 78 4.81 -4.20 2.77
CA TYR A 78 3.54 -4.86 2.53
C TYR A 78 2.44 -3.94 3.05
N SER A 79 1.43 -3.63 2.23
CA SER A 79 0.29 -2.86 2.70
C SER A 79 -1.03 -3.48 2.26
N ARG A 80 -2.03 -3.36 3.13
CA ARG A 80 -3.43 -3.70 2.88
C ARG A 80 -4.28 -2.49 3.21
N ASN A 81 -4.90 -1.91 2.20
CA ASN A 81 -5.71 -0.70 2.32
C ASN A 81 -7.14 -1.00 1.87
N THR A 82 -8.11 -0.47 2.60
CA THR A 82 -9.53 -0.64 2.29
C THR A 82 -10.09 0.69 1.80
N PHE A 83 -10.70 0.67 0.62
CA PHE A 83 -11.30 1.85 -0.02
C PHE A 83 -12.81 1.69 -0.11
N LYS A 84 -13.53 2.77 0.20
CA LYS A 84 -14.97 2.86 -0.05
C LYS A 84 -15.19 2.88 -1.55
N SER A 85 -16.06 1.99 -2.02
CA SER A 85 -16.35 1.83 -3.44
C SER A 85 -16.99 3.07 -4.09
N ASP A 86 -17.61 3.95 -3.30
CA ASP A 86 -18.23 5.19 -3.81
C ASP A 86 -17.21 6.32 -4.01
N ASP A 87 -16.15 6.34 -3.21
CA ASP A 87 -15.22 7.48 -3.14
C ASP A 87 -13.99 7.28 -4.06
N TYR A 88 -13.71 6.05 -4.48
CA TYR A 88 -12.48 5.70 -5.17
C TYR A 88 -12.73 4.90 -6.46
N LYS A 89 -12.08 5.34 -7.54
CA LYS A 89 -12.02 4.64 -8.82
C LYS A 89 -10.58 4.31 -9.18
N PHE A 90 -10.31 3.03 -9.44
CA PHE A 90 -9.02 2.59 -9.98
C PHE A 90 -9.11 2.49 -11.50
N THR A 91 -8.16 3.11 -12.20
CA THR A 91 -8.06 3.05 -13.68
C THR A 91 -6.71 2.47 -14.04
N LEU A 92 -6.71 1.33 -14.74
CA LEU A 92 -5.50 0.71 -15.26
C LEU A 92 -5.44 0.92 -16.76
N VAL A 93 -4.33 1.47 -17.25
CA VAL A 93 -4.07 1.64 -18.68
C VAL A 93 -2.92 0.71 -19.06
N ALA A 94 -3.23 -0.34 -19.83
CA ALA A 94 -2.24 -1.23 -20.41
C ALA A 94 -2.05 -0.88 -21.89
N LYS A 95 -0.81 -0.75 -22.35
CA LYS A 95 -0.47 -0.57 -23.76
C LYS A 95 0.35 -1.76 -24.23
N ARG A 96 -0.02 -2.36 -25.37
CA ARG A 96 0.80 -3.37 -26.04
C ARG A 96 1.98 -2.66 -26.71
N ARG A 97 3.22 -3.11 -26.46
CA ARG A 97 4.37 -2.72 -27.29
C ARG A 97 4.38 -3.64 -28.52
N HIS A 98 4.45 -3.02 -29.71
CA HIS A 98 4.70 -3.69 -30.98
C HIS A 98 6.20 -3.76 -31.24
#